data_AF-A0A3T1CCJ9-F1
#
_entry.id   AF-A0A3T1CCJ9-F1
#
_cell.length_a   1.000
_cell.length_b   1.000
_cell.length_c   1.000
_cell.angle_alpha   90.00
_cell.angle_beta   90.00
_cell.angle_gamma   90.00
#
_symmetry.space_group_name_H-M   'P 1'
#
loop_
_entity.id
_entity.type
_entity.pdbx_description
1 polymer ?
#
loop_
_entity_poly.entity_id
_entity_poly.type
_entity_poly.pdbx_seq_one_letter_code
_entity_poly.pdbx_strand_id
1 'polypeptide(L)' 'MYNPVIRGWLAYYGKYSPSALYQFCRHFNKTLVAWGMRKYKELAGHKTRTTIFIGKIVKENPELFVHWNKGMIGAFA' A
#
# COMPACT_ATOMS: atom_id res chain seq x y z
N MET A 1 8.35 -5.20 -10.42
CA MET A 1 9.66 -4.51 -10.29
C MET A 1 9.80 -3.68 -9.00
N TYR A 2 8.72 -3.25 -8.33
CA TYR A 2 8.82 -2.45 -7.09
C TYR A 2 9.12 -3.26 -5.82
N ASN A 3 8.71 -4.54 -5.76
CA ASN A 3 8.86 -5.38 -4.56
C ASN A 3 10.31 -5.56 -4.08
N PRO A 4 11.32 -5.79 -4.96
CA PRO A 4 12.72 -5.89 -4.53
C PRO A 4 13.25 -4.60 -3.90
N VAL A 5 12.89 -3.44 -4.46
CA VAL A 5 13.32 -2.12 -3.94
C VAL A 5 12.71 -1.86 -2.57
N ILE A 6 11.40 -2.05 -2.43
CA ILE A 6 10.68 -1.90 -1.16
C ILE A 6 11.24 -2.89 -0.13
N ARG A 7 11.56 -4.12 -0.53
CA ARG A 7 12.20 -5.11 0.36
C ARG A 7 13.55 -4.62 0.88
N GLY A 8 14.39 -4.04 0.02
CA GLY A 8 15.67 -3.45 0.41
C GLY A 8 15.50 -2.30 1.41
N TRP A 9 14.55 -1.40 1.15
CA TRP A 9 14.24 -0.29 2.06
C TRP A 9 13.72 -0.78 3.41
N LEU A 10 12.83 -1.78 3.41
CA LEU A 10 12.32 -2.40 4.63
C LEU A 10 13.43 -3.10 5.43
N ALA A 11 14.39 -3.73 4.75
CA ALA A 11 15.52 -4.42 5.40
C ALA A 11 16.52 -3.43 6.00
N TYR A 12 16.83 -2.35 5.27
CA TYR A 12 17.80 -1.35 5.70
C TYR A 12 17.19 -0.36 6.72
N TYR A 13 16.12 0.34 6.35
CA TYR A 13 15.52 1.39 7.18
C TYR A 13 14.56 0.87 8.26
N GLY A 14 14.10 -0.38 8.17
CA GLY A 14 13.20 -0.97 9.18
C GLY A 14 13.79 -1.03 10.58
N LYS A 15 15.12 -1.19 10.69
CA LYS A 15 15.82 -1.23 11.99
C LYS A 15 16.01 0.17 12.59
N TYR A 16 16.22 1.19 11.77
CA TYR A 16 16.68 2.50 12.22
C TYR A 16 15.58 3.58 12.21
N SER A 17 14.55 3.42 11.38
CA SER A 17 13.51 4.44 11.21
C SER A 17 12.14 3.83 10.85
N PRO A 18 11.54 3.02 11.75
CA PRO A 18 10.26 2.37 11.49
C PRO A 18 9.10 3.36 11.27
N SER A 19 9.14 4.52 11.93
CA SER A 19 8.12 5.58 11.77
C SER A 19 8.15 6.21 10.38
N ALA A 20 9.33 6.54 9.85
CA ALA A 20 9.49 7.07 8.50
C ALA A 20 9.04 6.05 7.44
N LEU A 21 9.38 4.78 7.66
CA LEU A 21 8.99 3.67 6.80
C LEU A 21 7.47 3.48 6.77
N TYR A 22 6.81 3.61 7.93
CA TYR A 22 5.35 3.57 8.00
C TYR A 22 4.70 4.71 7.20
N GLN A 23 5.24 5.93 7.27
CA GLN A 23 4.74 7.05 6.46
C GLN A 23 4.94 6.81 4.96
N PHE A 24 6.07 6.23 4.56
CA PHE A 24 6.32 5.83 3.18
C PHE A 24 5.30 4.79 2.70
N CYS A 25 5.09 3.71 3.46
CA CYS A 25 4.11 2.68 3.13
C CYS A 25 2.69 3.24 3.05
N ARG A 26 2.31 4.16 3.95
CA ARG A 26 1.02 4.85 3.92
C ARG A 26 0.87 5.72 2.67
N HIS A 27 1.89 6.47 2.29
CA HIS A 27 1.89 7.26 1.06
C HIS A 27 1.73 6.37 -0.17
N PHE A 28 2.47 5.25 -0.22
CA PHE A 28 2.37 4.27 -1.29
C PHE A 28 0.94 3.69 -1.42
N ASN A 29 0.33 3.33 -0.29
CA ASN A 29 -1.06 2.86 -0.25
C ASN A 29 -2.05 3.93 -0.77
N LYS A 30 -1.85 5.21 -0.43
CA LYS A 30 -2.67 6.32 -0.98
C LYS A 30 -2.49 6.47 -2.49
N THR A 31 -1.28 6.30 -3.02
CA THR A 31 -1.02 6.30 -4.46
C THR A 31 -1.73 5.14 -5.15
N LEU A 32 -1.78 3.96 -4.53
CA LEU A 32 -2.56 2.83 -5.04
C LEU A 32 -4.06 3.13 -5.07
N VAL A 33 -4.61 3.81 -4.06
CA VAL A 33 -6.00 4.28 -4.07
C VAL A 33 -6.25 5.26 -5.20
N ALA A 34 -5.37 6.25 -5.39
CA ALA A 34 -5.47 7.20 -6.50
C ALA A 34 -5.38 6.49 -7.87
N TRP A 35 -4.49 5.51 -8.00
CA TRP A 35 -4.38 4.68 -9.18
C TRP A 35 -5.65 3.83 -9.42
N GLY A 36 -6.22 3.24 -8.37
CA GLY A 36 -7.46 2.47 -8.45
C GLY A 36 -8.62 3.30 -8.98
N MET A 37 -8.77 4.54 -8.48
CA MET A 37 -9.80 5.48 -8.97
C MET A 37 -9.59 5.86 -10.44
N ARG A 38 -8.33 5.92 -10.92
CA ARG A 38 -8.03 6.24 -12.33
C ARG A 38 -8.19 5.04 -13.25
N LYS A 39 -7.88 3.83 -12.76
CA LYS A 39 -7.92 2.60 -13.54
C LYS A 39 -9.34 2.08 -13.73
N TYR A 40 -10.17 2.14 -12.70
CA TYR A 40 -11.52 1.57 -12.71
C TYR A 40 -12.57 2.67 -12.75
N LYS A 41 -13.32 2.76 -13.85
CA LYS A 41 -14.36 3.80 -14.04
C LYS A 41 -15.43 3.77 -12.95
N GLU A 42 -15.81 2.58 -12.48
CA GLU A 42 -16.80 2.39 -11.41
C GLU A 42 -16.33 2.91 -10.03
N LEU A 43 -15.02 3.09 -9.87
CA LEU A 43 -14.38 3.59 -8.66
C LEU A 43 -13.91 5.04 -8.79
N ALA A 44 -14.04 5.64 -9.97
CA ALA A 44 -13.62 7.01 -10.24
C ALA A 44 -14.34 8.00 -9.31
N GLY A 45 -13.58 8.88 -8.66
CA GLY A 45 -14.11 9.85 -7.68
C GLY A 45 -14.53 9.25 -6.33
N HIS A 46 -14.57 7.92 -6.18
CA HIS A 46 -15.02 7.25 -4.96
C HIS A 46 -13.84 6.75 -4.11
N LYS A 47 -13.18 7.68 -3.39
CA LYS A 47 -12.03 7.36 -2.52
C LYS A 47 -12.35 6.22 -1.54
N THR A 48 -13.45 6.31 -0.80
CA THR A 48 -13.81 5.30 0.22
C THR A 48 -14.08 3.93 -0.39
N ARG A 49 -14.84 3.85 -1.49
CA ARG A 49 -15.10 2.57 -2.18
C ARG A 49 -13.81 1.96 -2.72
N THR A 50 -12.93 2.78 -3.27
CA THR A 50 -11.62 2.33 -3.77
C THR A 50 -10.72 1.83 -2.64
N THR A 51 -10.69 2.54 -1.52
CA THR A 51 -9.98 2.10 -0.31
C THR A 51 -10.48 0.73 0.16
N ILE A 52 -11.81 0.53 0.23
CA ILE A 52 -12.39 -0.76 0.62
C ILE A 52 -12.03 -1.85 -0.40
N PHE A 53 -12.14 -1.55 -1.69
CA PHE A 53 -11.80 -2.47 -2.78
C PHE A 53 -10.34 -2.92 -2.72
N ILE A 54 -9.40 -1.98 -2.61
CA ILE A 54 -7.97 -2.30 -2.47
C ILE A 54 -7.70 -3.03 -1.15
N GLY A 55 -8.39 -2.65 -0.08
CA GLY A 55 -8.31 -3.34 1.21
C GLY A 55 -8.74 -4.81 1.13
N LYS A 56 -9.72 -5.16 0.28
CA LYS A 56 -10.08 -6.56 0.00
C LYS A 56 -8.95 -7.28 -0.75
N ILE A 57 -8.38 -6.67 -1.79
CA ILE A 57 -7.25 -7.22 -2.55
C ILE A 57 -6.06 -7.50 -1.63
N VAL A 58 -5.76 -6.59 -0.70
CA VAL A 58 -4.67 -6.75 0.29
C VAL A 58 -4.88 -7.98 1.16
N LYS A 59 -6.13 -8.27 1.55
CA LYS A 59 -6.46 -9.44 2.38
C LYS A 59 -6.40 -10.74 1.58
N GLU A 60 -6.84 -10.72 0.32
CA GLU A 60 -6.88 -11.90 -0.53
C GLU A 60 -5.50 -12.27 -1.11
N ASN A 61 -4.66 -11.27 -1.38
CA ASN A 61 -3.35 -11.46 -2.00
C ASN A 61 -2.27 -10.61 -1.29
N PRO A 62 -1.96 -10.92 -0.01
CA PRO A 62 -0.99 -10.15 0.78
C PRO A 62 0.44 -10.19 0.21
N GLU A 63 0.79 -11.19 -0.61
CA GLU A 63 2.10 -11.30 -1.26
C GLU A 63 2.33 -10.35 -2.44
N LEU A 64 1.29 -9.67 -2.96
CA LEU A 64 1.43 -8.73 -4.08
C LEU A 64 2.41 -7.60 -3.76
N PHE A 65 2.46 -7.13 -2.52
CA PHE A 65 3.45 -6.16 -2.06
C PHE A 65 4.07 -6.58 -0.73
N VAL A 66 5.39 -6.41 -0.63
CA VAL A 66 6.18 -6.89 0.52
C VAL A 66 5.74 -6.24 1.84
N HIS A 67 5.30 -4.99 1.82
CA HIS A 67 4.85 -4.29 3.03
C HIS A 67 3.44 -4.71 3.49
N TRP A 68 2.60 -5.24 2.58
CA TRP A 68 1.28 -5.77 2.92
C TRP A 68 1.40 -7.05 3.75
N ASN A 69 2.27 -7.97 3.33
CA ASN A 69 2.58 -9.18 4.10
C ASN A 69 3.15 -8.86 5.50
N LYS A 70 3.96 -7.79 5.62
CA LYS A 70 4.53 -7.37 6.92
C LYS A 70 3.54 -6.65 7.84
N GLY A 71 2.24 -6.59 7.51
CA GLY A 71 1.23 -5.90 8.32
C GLY A 71 1.36 -4.38 8.32
N MET A 72 2.23 -3.80 7.48
CA MET A 72 2.37 -2.35 7.28
C MET A 72 1.31 -1.83 6.31
N ILE A 73 0.05 -2.21 6.59
CA ILE A 73 -1.14 -1.86 5.81
C ILE A 73 -1.59 -0.41 6.10
N GLY A 74 -0.89 0.28 7.01
CA GLY A 74 -1.01 1.67 7.43
C GLY A 74 -2.20 2.39 6.82
N ALA A 75 -3.30 2.41 7.58
CA ALA A 75 -4.67 2.71 7.18
C ALA A 75 -4.76 3.55 5.89
N PHE A 76 -5.51 3.02 4.93
CA PHE A 76 -5.93 3.67 3.68
C PHE A 76 -6.81 4.94 3.88
N ALA A 77 -6.85 5.49 5.10
CA ALA A 77 -7.55 6.70 5.52
C ALA A 77 -6.58 7.89 5.58
#